data_AF-A0A7Z3HW99-F1
#
_entry.id   AF-A0A7Z3HW99-F1
#
_cell.length_a   1.000
_cell.length_b   1.000
_cell.length_c   1.000
_cell.angle_alpha   90.00
_cell.angle_beta   90.00
_cell.angle_gamma   90.00
#
_symmetry.space_group_name_H-M   'P 1'
#
loop_
_entity.id
_entity.type
_entity.pdbx_description
1 polymer ?
#
loop_
_entity_poly.entity_id
_entity_poly.type
_entity_poly.pdbx_seq_one_letter_code
_entity_poly.pdbx_strand_id
1 'polypeptide(L)' 'MKVPKNIKIIYLLPYSPELNPIERLWLYIKQNILCNKVYNTIAVFEHGVEIS' A
#
# COMPACT_ATOMS: atom_id res chain seq x y z
N MET A 1 17.47 -2.02 -20.12
CA MET A 1 16.84 -2.80 -19.03
C MET A 1 15.72 -3.64 -19.64
N LYS A 2 15.70 -4.97 -19.47
CA LYS A 2 14.68 -5.87 -20.05
C LYS A 2 13.87 -6.50 -18.92
N VAL A 3 12.55 -6.60 -19.09
CA VAL A 3 11.67 -7.24 -18.11
C VAL A 3 11.91 -8.76 -18.13
N PRO A 4 12.06 -9.41 -16.96
CA PRO A 4 12.18 -10.87 -16.85
C PRO A 4 10.99 -11.63 -17.47
N LYS A 5 11.22 -12.83 -18.02
CA LYS A 5 10.19 -13.62 -18.71
C LYS A 5 9.02 -14.08 -17.80
N ASN A 6 9.24 -14.11 -16.49
CA ASN A 6 8.25 -14.53 -15.49
C ASN A 6 7.44 -13.36 -14.91
N ILE A 7 7.63 -12.13 -15.40
CA ILE A 7 6.91 -10.95 -14.94
C ILE A 7 6.04 -10.43 -16.09
N LYS A 8 4.74 -10.31 -15.85
CA LYS A 8 3.80 -9.68 -16.77
C LYS A 8 3.44 -8.30 -16.25
N ILE A 9 3.67 -7.27 -17.07
CA ILE A 9 3.24 -5.90 -16.77
C ILE A 9 1.76 -5.79 -17.15
N ILE A 10 0.96 -5.30 -16.21
CA ILE A 10 -0.45 -4.98 -16.42
C ILE A 10 -0.55 -3.46 -16.47
N TYR A 11 -1.08 -2.94 -17.57
CA TYR A 11 -1.33 -1.52 -17.71
C TYR A 11 -2.64 -1.14 -17.02
N LEU A 12 -2.58 -0.13 -16.18
CA LEU A 12 -3.74 0.47 -15.54
C LEU A 12 -4.13 1.74 -16.29
N LEU A 13 -5.43 1.99 -16.40
CA LEU A 13 -5.95 3.24 -16.96
C LEU A 13 -5.53 4.43 -16.10
N PRO A 14 -5.24 5.59 -16.71
CA PRO A 14 -4.94 6.80 -15.96
C PRO A 14 -6.16 7.24 -15.16
N TYR A 15 -5.93 7.74 -13.94
CA TYR A 15 -6.97 8.26 -13.04
C TYR A 15 -8.06 7.26 -12.62
N SER A 16 -7.82 5.95 -12.72
CA SER A 16 -8.70 4.89 -12.23
C SER A 16 -8.16 4.20 -10.97
N PRO A 17 -8.07 4.89 -9.82
CA PRO A 17 -7.61 4.28 -8.57
C PRO A 17 -8.50 3.10 -8.14
N GLU A 18 -9.80 3.13 -8.46
CA GLU A 18 -10.74 2.04 -8.17
C GLU A 18 -10.35 0.70 -8.81
N LEU A 19 -9.59 0.73 -9.91
CA LEU A 19 -9.11 -0.47 -10.60
C LEU A 19 -7.77 -0.97 -10.04
N ASN A 20 -7.10 -0.19 -9.20
CA ASN A 20 -5.83 -0.56 -8.61
C ASN A 20 -6.05 -1.32 -7.28
N PRO A 21 -5.75 -2.64 -7.21
CA PRO A 21 -6.04 -3.43 -6.01
C PRO A 21 -5.29 -2.94 -4.77
N ILE A 22 -4.17 -2.22 -4.91
CA ILE A 22 -3.42 -1.66 -3.78
C ILE A 22 -4.20 -0.55 -3.05
N GLU A 23 -5.11 0.14 -3.74
CA GLU A 23 -5.81 1.29 -3.17
C GLU A 23 -6.71 0.87 -2.00
N ARG A 24 -7.29 -0.34 -2.04
CA ARG A 24 -8.07 -0.87 -0.91
C ARG A 24 -7.20 -1.12 0.31
N LEU A 25 -5.99 -1.65 0.14
CA LEU A 25 -5.03 -1.80 1.22
C LEU A 25 -4.61 -0.43 1.77
N TRP A 26 -4.38 0.55 0.90
CA TRP A 26 -4.05 1.91 1.35
C TRP A 26 -5.16 2.57 2.14
N LEU A 27 -6.41 2.40 1.73
CA LEU A 27 -7.56 2.90 2.48
C LEU A 27 -7.61 2.27 3.88
N TYR A 28 -7.39 0.95 3.98
CA TYR A 28 -7.34 0.26 5.27
C TYR A 28 -6.23 0.82 6.17
N ILE A 29 -5.01 0.96 5.64
CA ILE A 29 -3.86 1.48 6.41
C ILE A 29 -4.13 2.91 6.87
N LYS A 30 -4.67 3.76 6.00
CA LYS A 30 -5.03 5.15 6.36
C LYS A 30 -6.05 5.20 7.49
N GLN A 31 -7.07 4.33 7.46
CA GLN A 31 -8.16 4.34 8.43
C GLN A 31 -7.78 3.71 9.77
N ASN A 32 -7.04 2.59 9.75
CA ASN A 32 -6.82 1.79 10.95
C ASN A 32 -5.47 2.07 11.62
N ILE A 33 -4.45 2.38 10.82
CA ILE A 33 -3.06 2.49 11.28
C ILE A 33 -2.64 3.96 11.37
N LEU A 34 -3.01 4.79 10.40
CA LEU A 34 -2.53 6.19 10.34
C LEU A 34 -3.53 7.22 10.87
N CYS A 35 -4.80 6.86 11.06
CA CYS A 35 -5.84 7.81 11.44
C CYS A 35 -5.57 8.39 12.84
N ASN A 36 -5.25 9.69 12.90
CA ASN A 36 -4.98 10.45 14.12
C ASN A 36 -3.92 9.82 15.05
N LYS A 37 -3.00 9.03 14.48
CA LYS A 37 -1.91 8.37 15.21
C LYS A 37 -0.60 8.99 14.76
N VAL A 38 0.25 9.35 15.73
CA VAL A 38 1.61 9.83 15.49
C VAL A 38 2.57 8.82 16.09
N TYR A 39 3.56 8.41 15.32
CA TYR A 39 4.56 7.43 15.71
C TYR A 39 5.90 8.13 15.95
N ASN A 40 6.50 7.90 17.12
CA ASN A 40 7.75 8.55 17.49
C ASN A 40 8.96 7.94 16.75
N THR A 41 8.85 6.69 16.30
CA THR A 41 9.89 5.98 15.55
C THR A 41 9.27 5.06 14.50
N ILE A 42 10.06 4.69 13.48
CA ILE A 42 9.63 3.78 12.42
C ILE A 42 9.32 2.38 12.98
N ALA A 43 10.12 1.89 13.94
CA ALA A 43 9.89 0.57 14.55
C ALA A 43 8.50 0.43 15.21
N VAL A 44 8.00 1.50 15.84
CA VAL A 44 6.66 1.49 16.46
C VAL A 44 5.56 1.52 15.39
N PHE A 45 5.82 2.15 14.24
CA PHE A 45 4.92 2.10 13.10
C PHE A 45 4.86 0.70 12.48
N GLU A 46 6.01 0.06 12.23
CA GLU A 46 6.11 -1.29 11.66
C GLU A 46 5.37 -2.32 12.51
N HIS A 47 5.54 -2.27 13.84
CA HIS A 47 4.80 -3.13 14.76
C HIS A 47 3.28 -2.97 14.64
N GLY A 48 2.79 -1.74 14.45
CA GLY A 48 1.36 -1.47 14.24
C GLY A 48 0.82 -2.03 12.92
N VAL A 49 1.67 -2.14 11.89
CA VAL A 49 1.34 -2.79 10.62
C VAL A 49 1.32 -4.31 10.74
N GLU A 50 2.26 -4.89 11.50
CA GLU A 50 2.36 -6.35 11.70
C GLU A 50 1.20 -6.95 12.51
N ILE A 51 0.55 -6.18 13.39
CA ILE A 51 -0.56 -6.63 14.23
C ILE A 51 -1.92 -6.57 13.50
N SER A 52 -2.00 -5.89 12.35
CA SER A 52 -3.23 -5.70 11.57
C SER A 52 -3.56 -6.90 10.68
#